data_AF-X1FWW5-F1
#
_entry.id   AF-X1FWW5-F1
#
_cell.length_a   1.000
_cell.length_b   1.000
_cell.length_c   1.000
_cell.angle_alpha   90.00
_cell.angle_beta   90.00
_cell.angle_gamma   90.00
#
_symmetry.space_group_name_H-M   'P 1'
#
loop_
_entity.id
_entity.type
_entity.pdbx_description
1 polymer ?
#
loop_
_entity_poly.entity_id
_entity_poly.type
_entity_poly.pdbx_seq_one_letter_code
_entity_poly.pdbx_strand_id
1 'polypeptide(L)'
;QYDSDYNRAVITFVGTPEAVLNANIAAAKKAIELIDMNKHKGQHPRIGAVDVCPFVPAQNVTIEECKDLAIKFAEALTKEGVPVYLYEESATKPERRNIDNIRIGEFEGLKETIKTNPEHKPDYGPSEFHPTAGATIIGARYPLISFNINLGTTDVKIAKKVAKRIHQR
;
A
#
# COMPACT_ATOMS: atom_id res chain seq x y z
N GLN A 1 -2.63 14.67 3.77
CA GLN A 1 -4.11 14.78 3.69
C GLN A 1 -4.71 13.69 4.54
N TYR A 2 -5.57 14.04 5.52
CA TYR A 2 -6.31 13.08 6.34
C TYR A 2 -7.78 13.08 5.91
N ASP A 3 -8.38 11.90 5.87
CA ASP A 3 -9.81 11.69 5.61
C ASP A 3 -10.41 10.90 6.78
N SER A 4 -11.40 11.49 7.45
CA SER A 4 -12.03 10.91 8.64
C SER A 4 -12.91 9.71 8.31
N ASP A 5 -13.57 9.69 7.15
CA ASP A 5 -14.43 8.58 6.74
C ASP A 5 -13.59 7.36 6.38
N TYR A 6 -12.44 7.59 5.73
CA TYR A 6 -11.48 6.54 5.42
C TYR A 6 -10.62 6.15 6.63
N ASN A 7 -10.59 6.98 7.67
CA ASN A 7 -9.69 6.90 8.81
C ASN A 7 -8.25 6.63 8.38
N ARG A 8 -7.77 7.42 7.40
CA ARG A 8 -6.48 7.24 6.73
C ARG A 8 -5.84 8.59 6.45
N ALA A 9 -4.51 8.64 6.61
CA ALA A 9 -3.69 9.75 6.17
C ALA A 9 -2.82 9.35 4.98
N VAL A 10 -2.79 10.21 3.95
CA VAL A 10 -1.82 10.14 2.85
C VAL A 10 -0.79 11.25 3.06
N ILE A 11 0.47 10.86 3.13
CA ILE A 11 1.61 11.78 3.25
C ILE A 11 2.35 11.76 1.91
N THR A 12 2.63 12.94 1.37
CA THR A 12 3.33 13.09 0.09
C THR A 12 4.46 14.10 0.28
N PHE A 13 5.66 13.71 -0.12
CA PHE A 13 6.85 14.54 -0.08
C PHE A 13 7.79 14.12 -1.21
N VAL A 14 8.72 14.99 -1.56
CA VAL A 14 9.69 14.79 -2.64
C VAL A 14 11.08 15.14 -2.11
N GLY A 15 12.10 14.42 -2.57
CA GLY A 15 13.49 14.62 -2.17
C GLY A 15 14.42 13.72 -2.96
N THR A 16 15.70 13.71 -2.58
CA THR A 16 16.67 12.77 -3.15
C THR A 16 16.32 11.33 -2.77
N PRO A 17 16.70 10.32 -3.59
CA PRO A 17 16.40 8.91 -3.32
C PRO A 17 16.71 8.47 -1.88
N GLU A 18 17.88 8.83 -1.36
CA GLU A 18 18.31 8.49 -0.01
C GLU A 18 17.49 9.21 1.08
N ALA A 19 17.25 10.51 0.91
CA ALA A 19 16.47 11.28 1.89
C ALA A 19 15.03 10.75 1.98
N VAL A 20 14.43 10.39 0.84
CA VAL A 20 13.07 9.86 0.79
C VAL A 20 12.98 8.49 1.45
N LEU A 21 13.95 7.60 1.17
CA LEU A 21 14.04 6.31 1.83
C LEU A 21 14.16 6.45 3.35
N ASN A 22 15.08 7.27 3.83
CA ASN A 22 15.31 7.48 5.26
C ASN A 22 14.07 8.07 5.96
N ALA A 23 13.41 9.04 5.33
CA ALA A 23 12.19 9.63 5.85
C ALA A 23 11.05 8.60 5.93
N ASN A 24 10.87 7.77 4.90
CA ASN A 24 9.87 6.69 4.91
C ASN A 24 10.16 5.66 6.01
N ILE A 25 11.42 5.24 6.20
CA ILE A 25 11.82 4.33 7.29
C ILE A 25 11.48 4.93 8.65
N ALA A 26 11.86 6.19 8.90
CA ALA A 26 11.59 6.85 10.17
C ALA A 26 10.08 7.00 10.44
N ALA A 27 9.32 7.43 9.43
CA ALA A 27 7.87 7.58 9.53
C ALA A 27 7.18 6.22 9.80
N ALA A 28 7.61 5.17 9.10
CA ALA A 28 7.02 3.85 9.25
C ALA A 28 7.29 3.23 10.61
N LYS A 29 8.51 3.36 11.14
CA LYS A 29 8.83 2.94 12.51
C LYS A 29 7.94 3.64 13.53
N LYS A 30 7.73 4.95 13.37
CA LYS A 30 6.84 5.70 14.27
C LYS A 30 5.38 5.26 14.14
N ALA A 31 4.91 4.96 12.93
CA ALA A 31 3.57 4.42 12.71
C ALA A 31 3.39 3.04 13.36
N ILE A 32 4.38 2.15 13.25
CA ILE A 32 4.38 0.82 13.91
C ILE A 32 4.29 0.95 15.43
N GLU A 33 4.98 1.92 16.02
CA GLU A 33 4.95 2.19 17.46
C GLU A 33 3.58 2.74 17.93
N LEU A 34 2.99 3.66 17.16
CA LEU A 34 1.83 4.44 17.60
C LEU A 34 0.48 3.83 17.22
N ILE A 35 0.42 3.00 16.18
CA ILE A 35 -0.84 2.54 15.59
C ILE A 35 -1.07 1.07 15.94
N ASP A 36 -2.20 0.80 16.58
CA ASP A 36 -2.70 -0.55 16.82
C ASP A 36 -3.85 -0.87 15.85
N MET A 37 -3.54 -1.64 14.80
CA MET A 37 -4.52 -2.03 13.78
C MET A 37 -5.64 -2.90 14.32
N ASN A 38 -5.47 -3.57 15.46
CA ASN A 38 -6.56 -4.33 16.08
C ASN A 38 -7.69 -3.41 16.58
N LYS A 39 -7.42 -2.11 16.73
CA LYS A 39 -8.39 -1.08 17.11
C LYS A 39 -8.79 -0.18 15.94
N HIS A 40 -8.09 -0.26 14.81
CA HIS A 40 -8.35 0.55 13.64
C HIS A 40 -9.60 0.08 12.90
N LYS A 41 -10.47 1.03 12.56
CA LYS A 41 -11.62 0.83 11.67
C LYS A 41 -11.73 2.04 10.74
N GLY A 42 -12.00 1.80 9.47
CA GLY A 42 -12.20 2.84 8.46
C GLY A 42 -12.89 2.26 7.23
N GLN A 43 -13.48 3.10 6.39
CA GLN A 43 -14.19 2.65 5.19
C GLN A 43 -13.25 2.22 4.05
N HIS A 44 -11.96 2.58 4.13
CA HIS A 44 -10.98 2.26 3.10
C HIS A 44 -10.30 0.92 3.38
N PRO A 45 -10.17 0.02 2.38
CA PRO A 45 -9.45 -1.24 2.52
C PRO A 45 -8.02 -1.02 3.01
N ARG A 46 -7.61 -1.76 4.04
CA ARG A 46 -6.32 -1.59 4.70
C ARG A 46 -5.79 -2.91 5.25
N ILE A 47 -4.47 -3.09 5.27
CA ILE A 47 -3.83 -4.27 5.85
C ILE A 47 -2.74 -3.96 6.89
N GLY A 48 -2.43 -2.67 7.11
CA GLY A 48 -1.46 -2.30 8.14
C GLY A 48 -1.42 -0.82 8.50
N ALA A 49 -0.68 -0.52 9.57
CA ALA A 49 -0.43 0.83 10.08
C ALA A 49 0.25 1.70 9.01
N VAL A 50 1.19 1.11 8.28
CA VAL A 50 1.64 1.58 6.98
C VAL A 50 1.06 0.65 5.94
N ASP A 51 -0.05 1.06 5.36
CA ASP A 51 -0.83 0.22 4.45
C ASP A 51 -0.17 0.09 3.06
N VAL A 52 0.26 1.22 2.48
CA VAL A 52 1.03 1.24 1.22
C VAL A 52 2.04 2.38 1.19
N CYS A 53 3.25 2.09 0.70
CA CYS A 53 4.32 3.05 0.49
C CYS A 53 4.88 2.93 -0.94
N PRO A 54 4.39 3.75 -1.90
CA PRO A 54 4.92 3.76 -3.25
C PRO A 54 6.10 4.73 -3.39
N PHE A 55 7.13 4.31 -4.12
CA PHE A 55 8.17 5.19 -4.64
C PHE A 55 7.83 5.56 -6.09
N VAL A 56 7.85 6.85 -6.39
CA VAL A 56 7.42 7.39 -7.69
C VAL A 56 8.56 8.21 -8.29
N PRO A 57 9.00 7.93 -9.53
CA PRO A 57 10.04 8.72 -10.17
C PRO A 57 9.52 10.14 -10.41
N ALA A 58 10.33 11.13 -10.04
CA ALA A 58 10.04 12.55 -10.24
C ALA A 58 10.90 13.13 -11.36
N GLN A 59 12.06 13.69 -11.04
CA GLN A 59 12.98 14.28 -12.02
C GLN A 59 14.32 13.57 -11.95
N ASN A 60 14.83 13.13 -13.11
CA ASN A 60 16.14 12.48 -13.25
C ASN A 60 16.31 11.22 -12.37
N VAL A 61 15.23 10.49 -12.13
CA VAL A 61 15.23 9.21 -11.40
C VAL A 61 14.44 8.21 -12.24
N THR A 62 15.00 7.04 -12.45
CA THR A 62 14.38 5.94 -13.20
C THR A 62 13.41 5.15 -12.34
N ILE A 63 12.53 4.37 -12.98
CA ILE A 63 11.63 3.48 -12.25
C ILE A 63 12.42 2.35 -11.55
N GLU A 64 13.53 1.91 -12.14
CA GLU A 64 14.47 0.93 -11.59
C GLU A 64 15.08 1.43 -10.28
N GLU A 65 15.53 2.68 -10.23
CA GLU A 65 16.01 3.29 -8.98
C GLU A 65 14.90 3.33 -7.90
N CYS A 66 13.65 3.63 -8.27
CA CYS A 66 12.53 3.55 -7.33
C CYS A 66 12.26 2.12 -6.85
N LYS A 67 12.47 1.09 -7.69
CA LYS A 67 12.35 -0.31 -7.27
C LYS A 67 13.43 -0.68 -6.26
N ASP A 68 14.65 -0.18 -6.44
CA ASP A 68 15.73 -0.39 -5.47
C ASP A 68 15.41 0.25 -4.12
N LEU A 69 14.80 1.44 -4.11
CA LEU A 69 14.32 2.08 -2.87
C LEU A 69 13.21 1.26 -2.21
N ALA A 70 12.27 0.73 -2.99
CA ALA A 70 11.20 -0.13 -2.49
C ALA A 70 11.75 -1.38 -1.79
N ILE A 71 12.76 -2.03 -2.38
CA ILE A 71 13.43 -3.21 -1.78
C ILE A 71 14.15 -2.83 -0.48
N LYS A 72 14.94 -1.75 -0.47
CA LYS A 72 15.64 -1.29 0.74
C LYS A 72 14.66 -0.94 1.87
N PHE A 73 13.51 -0.35 1.52
CA PHE A 73 12.46 -0.05 2.48
C PHE A 73 11.79 -1.33 3.02
N ALA A 74 11.56 -2.33 2.17
CA ALA A 74 11.04 -3.64 2.56
C ALA A 74 11.96 -4.37 3.56
N GLU A 75 13.27 -4.37 3.29
CA GLU A 75 14.27 -4.94 4.19
C GLU A 75 14.29 -4.24 5.55
N ALA A 76 14.14 -2.92 5.58
CA ALA A 76 14.06 -2.15 6.82
C ALA A 76 12.81 -2.50 7.64
N LEU A 77 11.64 -2.62 7.01
CA LEU A 77 10.40 -3.01 7.69
C LEU A 77 10.39 -4.46 8.17
N THR A 78 11.04 -5.35 7.43
CA THR A 78 11.17 -6.75 7.83
C THR A 78 11.94 -6.89 9.15
N LYS A 79 12.92 -6.00 9.40
CA LYS A 79 13.66 -5.97 10.67
C LYS A 79 12.79 -5.54 11.86
N GLU A 80 11.70 -4.81 11.60
CA GLU A 80 10.68 -4.47 12.59
C GLU A 80 9.61 -5.57 12.71
N GLY A 81 9.77 -6.72 12.04
CA GLY A 81 8.83 -7.84 12.09
C GLY A 81 7.57 -7.65 11.24
N VAL A 82 7.53 -6.63 10.38
CA VAL A 82 6.39 -6.39 9.48
C VAL A 82 6.57 -7.16 8.17
N PRO A 83 5.64 -8.06 7.80
CA PRO A 83 5.67 -8.70 6.49
C PRO A 83 5.35 -7.70 5.37
N VAL A 84 6.02 -7.88 4.24
CA VAL A 84 5.95 -6.95 3.11
C VAL A 84 5.54 -7.65 1.82
N TYR A 85 4.62 -7.03 1.10
CA TYR A 85 4.25 -7.39 -0.27
C TYR A 85 4.76 -6.34 -1.25
N LEU A 86 5.33 -6.79 -2.36
CA LEU A 86 5.73 -5.92 -3.46
C LEU A 86 4.62 -5.84 -4.52
N TYR A 87 4.34 -4.63 -5.00
CA TYR A 87 3.29 -4.36 -5.98
C TYR A 87 3.77 -3.52 -7.17
N GLU A 88 2.90 -3.34 -8.17
CA GLU A 88 3.17 -2.56 -9.40
C GLU A 88 4.47 -2.99 -10.09
N GLU A 89 5.38 -2.06 -10.40
CA GLU A 89 6.63 -2.36 -11.10
C GLU A 89 7.64 -3.14 -10.24
N SER A 90 7.38 -3.22 -8.94
CA SER A 90 8.12 -4.05 -7.99
C SER A 90 7.52 -5.45 -7.78
N ALA A 91 6.34 -5.74 -8.34
CA ALA A 91 5.65 -7.00 -8.12
C ALA A 91 6.50 -8.21 -8.56
N THR A 92 6.62 -9.22 -7.70
CA THR A 92 7.32 -10.48 -7.97
C THR A 92 6.47 -11.48 -8.75
N LYS A 93 5.15 -11.27 -8.74
CA LYS A 93 4.18 -12.07 -9.48
C LYS A 93 3.21 -11.15 -10.25
N PRO A 94 2.76 -11.53 -11.46
CA PRO A 94 1.83 -10.72 -12.26
C PRO A 94 0.57 -10.26 -11.52
N GLU A 95 -0.01 -11.12 -10.70
CA GLU A 95 -1.26 -10.84 -9.96
C GLU A 95 -1.07 -9.75 -8.91
N ARG A 96 0.14 -9.62 -8.34
CA ARG A 96 0.49 -8.61 -7.33
C ARG A 96 0.69 -7.22 -7.90
N ARG A 97 0.71 -7.05 -9.23
CA ARG A 97 0.72 -5.71 -9.83
C ARG A 97 -0.49 -4.90 -9.37
N ASN A 98 -1.67 -5.54 -9.31
CA ASN A 98 -2.86 -4.94 -8.74
C ASN A 98 -2.88 -5.12 -7.22
N ILE A 99 -2.89 -3.99 -6.51
CA ILE A 99 -2.93 -3.94 -5.04
C ILE A 99 -4.17 -4.62 -4.44
N ASP A 100 -5.29 -4.62 -5.15
CA ASP A 100 -6.55 -5.20 -4.68
C ASP A 100 -6.42 -6.73 -4.51
N ASN A 101 -5.61 -7.38 -5.35
CA ASN A 101 -5.35 -8.82 -5.24
C ASN A 101 -4.53 -9.15 -3.99
N ILE A 102 -3.73 -8.21 -3.50
CA ILE A 102 -2.95 -8.39 -2.26
C ILE A 102 -3.87 -8.19 -1.05
N ARG A 103 -4.78 -7.22 -1.11
CA ARG A 103 -5.65 -6.79 0.02
C ARG A 103 -6.94 -7.59 0.17
N ILE A 104 -7.06 -8.74 -0.47
CA ILE A 104 -8.26 -9.58 -0.36
C ILE A 104 -8.48 -9.96 1.10
N GLY A 105 -9.67 -9.65 1.61
CA GLY A 105 -10.03 -9.88 3.02
C GLY A 105 -9.52 -8.81 3.99
N GLU A 106 -8.82 -7.78 3.51
CA GLU A 106 -8.27 -6.68 4.30
C GLU A 106 -7.43 -7.17 5.50
N PHE A 107 -7.33 -6.39 6.58
CA PHE A 107 -6.56 -6.75 7.76
C PHE A 107 -7.06 -8.06 8.39
N GLU A 108 -8.37 -8.20 8.61
CA GLU A 108 -8.97 -9.33 9.32
C GLU A 108 -8.82 -10.65 8.56
N GLY A 109 -9.13 -10.66 7.26
CA GLY A 109 -9.07 -11.86 6.44
C GLY A 109 -7.65 -12.24 6.03
N LEU A 110 -6.80 -11.25 5.72
CA LEU A 110 -5.43 -11.53 5.32
C LEU A 110 -4.56 -12.01 6.49
N LYS A 111 -4.85 -11.59 7.74
CA LYS A 111 -4.18 -12.07 8.96
C LYS A 111 -4.25 -13.59 9.12
N GLU A 112 -5.34 -14.22 8.69
CA GLU A 112 -5.49 -15.68 8.69
C GLU A 112 -4.98 -16.32 7.40
N THR A 113 -5.25 -15.67 6.26
CA THR A 113 -4.88 -16.19 4.93
C THR A 113 -3.37 -16.26 4.76
N ILE A 114 -2.61 -15.29 5.27
CA ILE A 114 -1.14 -15.25 5.18
C ILE A 114 -0.47 -16.49 5.80
N LYS A 115 -1.07 -17.06 6.84
CA LYS A 115 -0.54 -18.22 7.57
C LYS A 115 -0.80 -19.54 6.84
N THR A 116 -1.87 -19.60 6.06
CA THR A 116 -2.45 -20.86 5.55
C THR A 116 -2.35 -21.01 4.04
N ASN A 117 -2.36 -19.90 3.29
CA ASN A 117 -2.35 -19.91 1.84
C ASN A 117 -0.95 -19.60 1.28
N PRO A 118 -0.26 -20.57 0.65
CA PRO A 118 1.04 -20.36 0.04
C PRO A 118 1.09 -19.23 -1.01
N GLU A 119 -0.02 -18.97 -1.70
CA GLU A 119 -0.08 -17.92 -2.72
C GLU A 119 -0.04 -16.50 -2.13
N HIS A 120 -0.47 -16.37 -0.87
CA HIS A 120 -0.47 -15.11 -0.12
C HIS A 120 0.75 -14.93 0.80
N LYS A 121 1.82 -15.73 0.63
CA LYS A 121 3.08 -15.49 1.34
C LYS A 121 3.67 -14.13 0.98
N PRO A 122 4.13 -13.32 1.94
CA PRO A 122 4.76 -12.04 1.64
C PRO A 122 6.07 -12.23 0.88
N ASP A 123 6.51 -11.17 0.19
CA ASP A 123 7.79 -11.15 -0.52
C ASP A 123 8.97 -11.06 0.45
N TYR A 124 8.78 -10.34 1.56
CA TYR A 124 9.75 -10.23 2.65
C TYR A 124 9.09 -10.42 4.01
N GLY A 125 9.87 -10.97 4.95
CA GLY A 125 9.43 -11.19 6.33
C GLY A 125 8.63 -12.47 6.55
N PRO A 126 8.11 -12.66 7.78
CA PRO A 126 7.42 -13.88 8.17
C PRO A 126 6.06 -13.99 7.48
N SER A 127 5.55 -15.21 7.27
CA SER A 127 4.16 -15.42 6.81
C SER A 127 3.14 -15.24 7.95
N GLU A 128 3.28 -14.14 8.69
CA GLU A 128 2.45 -13.75 9.82
C GLU A 128 2.43 -12.23 9.94
N PHE A 129 1.26 -11.66 10.27
CA PHE A 129 1.13 -10.22 10.50
C PHE A 129 1.89 -9.79 11.75
N HIS A 130 2.47 -8.59 11.69
CA HIS A 130 2.94 -7.94 12.91
C HIS A 130 1.75 -7.76 13.89
N PRO A 131 1.90 -8.06 15.20
CA PRO A 131 0.80 -8.12 16.15
C PRO A 131 -0.12 -6.88 16.16
N THR A 132 0.46 -5.69 16.10
CA THR A 132 -0.27 -4.40 16.08
C THR A 132 -0.25 -3.72 14.70
N ALA A 133 0.89 -3.70 14.01
CA ALA A 133 1.04 -2.98 12.75
C ALA A 133 0.48 -3.68 11.50
N GLY A 134 0.23 -5.01 11.50
CA GLY A 134 -0.25 -5.73 10.32
C GLY A 134 0.83 -6.02 9.27
N ALA A 135 0.52 -5.77 8.01
CA ALA A 135 1.41 -5.96 6.85
C ALA A 135 1.50 -4.68 6.01
N THR A 136 2.55 -4.55 5.19
CA THR A 136 2.76 -3.36 4.35
C THR A 136 2.92 -3.73 2.88
N ILE A 137 2.32 -2.94 1.99
CA ILE A 137 2.55 -3.03 0.54
C ILE A 137 3.53 -1.95 0.12
N ILE A 138 4.55 -2.31 -0.66
CA ILE A 138 5.60 -1.40 -1.10
C ILE A 138 5.82 -1.60 -2.59
N GLY A 139 6.11 -0.54 -3.34
CA GLY A 139 6.54 -0.74 -4.71
C GLY A 139 6.91 0.55 -5.41
N ALA A 140 7.39 0.40 -6.63
CA ALA A 140 7.60 1.51 -7.54
C ALA A 140 6.43 1.61 -8.53
N ARG A 141 6.00 2.82 -8.83
CA ARG A 141 5.01 3.08 -9.87
C ARG A 141 5.17 4.46 -10.48
N TYR A 142 4.58 4.65 -11.65
CA TYR A 142 4.45 5.98 -12.23
C TYR A 142 3.46 6.87 -11.46
N PRO A 143 3.54 8.21 -11.63
CA PRO A 143 2.57 9.12 -11.05
C PRO A 143 1.13 8.72 -11.36
N LEU A 144 0.28 8.76 -10.34
CA LEU A 144 -1.15 8.48 -10.47
C LEU A 144 -1.90 9.78 -10.24
N ILE A 145 -2.83 10.08 -11.14
CA ILE A 145 -3.72 11.22 -11.03
C ILE A 145 -5.08 10.69 -10.57
N SER A 146 -5.46 11.01 -9.33
CA SER A 146 -6.81 10.73 -8.85
C SER A 146 -7.76 11.75 -9.47
N PHE A 147 -8.69 11.26 -10.30
CA PHE A 147 -9.66 12.09 -11.01
C PHE A 147 -11.08 11.69 -10.59
N ASN A 148 -11.74 12.58 -9.85
CA ASN A 148 -13.13 12.39 -9.42
C ASN A 148 -14.08 13.16 -10.35
N ILE A 149 -15.15 12.49 -10.80
CA ILE A 149 -16.18 13.08 -11.65
C ILE A 149 -17.47 13.16 -10.85
N ASN A 150 -17.94 14.37 -10.57
CA ASN A 150 -19.24 14.58 -9.97
C ASN A 150 -20.33 14.41 -11.03
N LEU A 151 -21.30 13.54 -10.76
CA LEU A 151 -22.46 13.33 -11.63
C LEU A 151 -23.66 14.09 -11.04
N GLY A 152 -24.48 14.70 -11.91
CA GLY A 152 -25.71 15.39 -11.52
C GLY A 152 -26.85 14.46 -11.08
N THR A 153 -26.53 13.32 -10.46
CA THR A 153 -27.47 12.30 -10.00
C THR A 153 -26.95 11.62 -8.75
N THR A 154 -27.87 11.19 -7.89
CA THR A 154 -27.59 10.37 -6.70
C THR A 154 -27.71 8.87 -6.99
N ASP A 155 -28.10 8.46 -8.20
CA ASP A 155 -28.23 7.04 -8.56
C ASP A 155 -26.86 6.39 -8.79
N VAL A 156 -26.43 5.59 -7.81
CA VAL A 156 -25.18 4.82 -7.85
C VAL A 156 -25.12 3.86 -9.04
N LYS A 157 -26.24 3.37 -9.56
CA LYS A 157 -26.25 2.49 -10.74
C LYS A 157 -25.76 3.22 -11.98
N ILE A 158 -26.10 4.50 -12.12
CA ILE A 158 -25.61 5.36 -13.21
C ILE A 158 -24.11 5.59 -13.05
N ALA A 159 -23.67 5.95 -11.83
CA ALA A 159 -22.25 6.14 -11.54
C ALA A 159 -21.40 4.91 -11.88
N LYS A 160 -21.86 3.71 -11.48
CA LYS A 160 -21.19 2.44 -11.80
C LYS A 160 -21.13 2.18 -13.31
N LYS A 161 -22.19 2.50 -14.07
CA LYS A 161 -22.18 2.36 -15.54
C LYS A 161 -21.18 3.29 -16.20
N VAL A 162 -21.12 4.55 -15.77
CA VAL A 162 -20.16 5.54 -16.29
C VAL A 162 -18.74 5.13 -15.97
N ALA A 163 -18.44 4.79 -14.70
CA ALA A 163 -17.12 4.33 -14.28
C ALA A 163 -16.65 3.13 -15.11
N LYS A 164 -17.52 2.13 -15.31
CA LYS A 164 -17.22 0.94 -16.14
C LYS A 164 -16.91 1.26 -17.61
N ARG A 165 -17.45 2.36 -18.15
CA ARG A 165 -17.19 2.78 -19.54
C ARG A 165 -15.90 3.58 -19.70
N ILE A 166 -15.48 4.31 -18.66
CA ILE A 166 -14.27 5.15 -18.65
C ILE A 166 -13.03 4.33 -18.30
N HIS A 167 -13.15 3.34 -17.40
CA HIS A 167 -12.04 2.48 -17.02
C HIS A 167 -11.56 1.66 -18.24
N GLN A 168 -10.31 1.85 -18.68
CA GLN A 168 -9.64 0.89 -19.54
C GLN A 168 -9.36 -0.37 -18.71
N ARG A 169 -9.55 -1.54 -19.35
CA ARG A 169 -9.41 -2.87 -18.74
C ARG A 169 -8.07 -3.09 -18.08
#